data_AF-A0A1I5YZ76-F1
#
_entry.id   AF-A0A1I5YZ76-F1
#
_cell.length_a   1.000
_cell.length_b   1.000
_cell.length_c   1.000
_cell.angle_alpha   90.00
_cell.angle_beta   90.00
_cell.angle_gamma   90.00
#
_symmetry.space_group_name_H-M   'P 1'
#
loop_
_entity.id
_entity.type
_entity.pdbx_description
1 polymer ?
#
loop_
_entity_poly.entity_id
_entity_poly.type
_entity_poly.pdbx_seq_one_letter_code
_entity_poly.pdbx_strand_id
1 'polypeptide(L)'
;MDAYDPHEQQHAHPTHAPAAGLAARFPDHAWRKPSACGPNSGNCVEVNLAEHGLVGVRDSKIGSSPVLVFDRGEWASFVEAVRRGEFDG
;
A
#
# COMPACT_ATOMS: atom_id res chain seq x y z
N MET A 1 1.65 -14.29 45.96
CA MET A 1 1.43 -15.16 44.79
C MET A 1 0.17 -14.63 44.15
N ASP A 2 0.30 -13.49 43.49
CA ASP A 2 -0.84 -12.72 43.02
C ASP A 2 -1.27 -13.24 41.65
N ALA A 3 -2.58 -13.39 41.50
CA ALA A 3 -3.25 -14.08 40.42
C ALA A 3 -3.06 -13.36 39.08
N TYR A 4 -2.98 -14.14 38.00
CA TYR A 4 -2.99 -13.67 36.62
C TYR A 4 -4.29 -12.89 36.34
N ASP A 5 -4.15 -11.61 35.97
CA ASP A 5 -5.23 -10.73 35.56
C ASP A 5 -5.50 -10.89 34.05
N PRO A 6 -6.68 -11.38 33.62
CA PRO A 6 -7.00 -11.56 32.21
C PRO A 6 -7.35 -10.24 31.49
N HIS A 7 -7.35 -9.08 32.16
CA HIS A 7 -7.70 -7.78 31.57
C HIS A 7 -6.52 -6.95 31.05
N GLU A 8 -5.27 -7.42 31.17
CA GLU A 8 -4.11 -6.71 30.63
C GLU A 8 -3.94 -6.81 29.09
N GLN A 9 -4.98 -7.27 28.37
CA GLN A 9 -4.94 -7.48 26.90
C GLN A 9 -5.56 -6.34 26.08
N GLN A 10 -5.60 -5.11 26.59
CA GLN A 10 -6.17 -3.97 25.85
C GLN A 10 -5.26 -2.74 25.85
N HIS A 11 -3.96 -2.94 25.71
CA HIS A 11 -3.15 -1.91 25.05
C HIS A 11 -3.43 -2.03 23.55
N ALA A 12 -4.45 -1.31 23.09
CA ALA A 12 -4.64 -1.08 21.67
C ALA A 12 -3.31 -0.56 21.12
N HIS A 13 -2.59 -1.39 20.36
CA HIS A 13 -1.70 -0.87 19.33
C HIS A 13 -2.53 0.15 18.55
N PRO A 14 -2.03 1.38 18.29
CA PRO A 14 -2.79 2.38 17.56
C PRO A 14 -3.18 1.79 16.20
N THR A 15 -4.40 1.28 16.13
CA THR A 15 -4.97 0.68 14.95
C THR A 15 -5.40 1.87 14.12
N HIS A 16 -4.63 2.14 13.06
CA HIS A 16 -5.02 2.99 11.94
C HIS A 16 -5.61 4.36 12.31
N ALA A 17 -4.77 5.38 12.41
CA ALA A 17 -5.25 6.69 11.99
C ALA A 17 -5.64 6.57 10.50
N PRO A 18 -6.85 6.97 10.07
CA PRO A 18 -7.19 6.96 8.66
C PRO A 18 -6.22 7.86 7.90
N ALA A 19 -5.79 7.44 6.71
CA ALA A 19 -4.96 8.29 5.86
C ALA A 19 -5.77 9.54 5.48
N ALA A 20 -5.48 10.69 6.09
CA ALA A 20 -6.13 11.94 5.71
C ALA A 20 -5.73 12.30 4.26
N GLY A 21 -6.70 12.51 3.37
CA GLY A 21 -6.45 12.93 1.98
C GLY A 21 -6.79 11.89 0.91
N LEU A 22 -6.22 12.02 -0.30
CA LEU A 22 -6.55 11.16 -1.45
C LEU A 22 -6.33 9.66 -1.19
N ALA A 23 -5.40 9.31 -0.28
CA ALA A 23 -5.13 7.92 0.08
C ALA A 23 -6.34 7.18 0.66
N ALA A 24 -7.21 7.85 1.43
CA ALA A 24 -8.42 7.23 1.98
C ALA A 24 -9.51 6.92 0.94
N ARG A 25 -9.37 7.39 -0.31
CA ARG A 25 -10.34 7.10 -1.38
C ARG A 25 -10.17 5.70 -1.97
N PHE A 26 -9.08 5.01 -1.64
CA PHE A 26 -8.79 3.68 -2.13
C PHE A 26 -9.32 2.62 -1.16
N PRO A 27 -10.35 1.83 -1.53
CA PRO A 27 -10.87 0.79 -0.67
C PRO A 27 -9.87 -0.38 -0.54
N ASP A 28 -9.73 -0.91 0.68
CA ASP A 28 -8.72 -1.93 0.99
C ASP A 28 -8.82 -3.22 0.17
N HIS A 29 -10.03 -3.61 -0.23
CA HIS A 29 -10.24 -4.85 -1.01
C HIS A 29 -9.83 -4.73 -2.49
N ALA A 30 -9.56 -3.52 -2.99
CA ALA A 30 -9.25 -3.27 -4.38
C ALA A 30 -7.75 -3.20 -4.69
N TRP A 31 -6.89 -3.35 -3.67
CA TRP A 31 -5.44 -3.48 -3.89
C TRP A 31 -5.12 -4.78 -4.63
N ARG A 32 -4.32 -4.67 -5.70
CA ARG A 32 -3.89 -5.79 -6.53
C ARG A 32 -2.38 -5.91 -6.52
N LYS A 33 -1.89 -7.12 -6.24
CA LYS A 33 -0.48 -7.48 -6.31
C LYS A 33 -0.19 -8.13 -7.69
N PRO A 34 0.93 -7.80 -8.36
CA PRO A 34 1.33 -8.43 -9.61
C PRO A 34 1.50 -9.95 -9.46
N SER A 35 1.23 -10.73 -10.52
CA SER A 35 1.45 -12.19 -10.51
C SER A 35 2.94 -12.58 -10.40
N ALA A 36 3.84 -11.69 -10.79
CA ALA A 36 5.29 -11.86 -10.63
C ALA A 36 5.76 -11.77 -9.16
N CYS A 37 4.87 -11.36 -8.25
CA CYS A 37 5.13 -11.34 -6.82
C CYS A 37 4.99 -12.74 -6.21
N GLY A 38 6.08 -13.50 -6.24
CA GLY A 38 6.18 -14.80 -5.57
C GLY A 38 6.74 -14.72 -4.14
N PRO A 39 6.78 -15.86 -3.43
CA PRO A 39 7.30 -15.95 -2.05
C PRO A 39 8.79 -15.55 -1.92
N ASN A 40 9.54 -15.56 -3.03
CA ASN A 40 10.96 -15.22 -3.06
C ASN A 40 11.23 -13.79 -3.58
N SER A 41 10.19 -13.06 -4.01
CA SER A 41 10.32 -11.66 -4.46
C SER A 41 9.81 -10.73 -3.36
N GLY A 42 10.72 -10.27 -2.50
CA GLY A 42 10.38 -9.44 -1.34
C GLY A 42 10.01 -7.97 -1.65
N ASN A 43 10.08 -7.55 -2.91
CA ASN A 43 9.92 -6.15 -3.33
C ASN A 43 8.71 -5.99 -4.26
N CYS A 44 7.51 -6.07 -3.67
CA CYS A 44 6.27 -6.02 -4.42
C CYS A 44 5.55 -4.68 -4.25
N VAL A 45 5.07 -4.14 -5.36
CA VAL A 45 4.17 -2.98 -5.38
C VAL A 45 2.74 -3.45 -5.55
N GLU A 46 1.80 -2.85 -4.82
CA GLU A 46 0.37 -3.05 -5.04
C GLU A 46 -0.23 -1.81 -5.70
N VAL A 47 -1.22 -2.02 -6.56
CA VAL A 47 -1.91 -0.95 -7.28
C VAL A 47 -3.40 -1.00 -6.99
N ASN A 48 -4.04 0.16 -6.84
CA ASN A 48 -5.49 0.31 -6.68
C ASN A 48 -6.03 1.30 -7.71
N LEU A 49 -7.05 0.87 -8.46
CA LEU A 49 -7.67 1.61 -9.56
C LEU A 49 -9.18 1.89 -9.32
N ALA A 50 -9.67 1.67 -8.10
CA ALA A 50 -11.10 1.82 -7.79
C ALA A 50 -11.56 3.28 -7.74
N GLU A 51 -10.64 4.22 -7.52
CA GLU A 51 -10.93 5.66 -7.55
C GLU A 51 -10.80 6.20 -8.98
N HIS A 52 -11.85 6.85 -9.48
CA HIS A 52 -11.90 7.24 -10.89
C HIS A 52 -10.86 8.32 -11.23
N GLY A 53 -10.01 8.03 -12.22
CA GLY A 53 -8.99 8.99 -12.69
C GLY A 53 -7.68 8.94 -11.91
N LEU A 54 -7.62 8.15 -10.85
CA LEU A 54 -6.48 8.08 -9.95
C LEU A 54 -5.92 6.66 -9.87
N VAL A 55 -4.63 6.58 -9.56
CA VAL A 55 -3.91 5.34 -9.34
C VAL A 55 -3.22 5.41 -7.99
N GLY A 56 -3.62 4.54 -7.06
CA GLY A 56 -2.97 4.37 -5.78
C GLY A 56 -1.85 3.32 -5.90
N VAL A 57 -0.67 3.62 -5.39
CA VAL A 57 0.49 2.72 -5.39
C VAL A 57 1.06 2.64 -3.99
N ARG A 58 1.35 1.42 -3.51
CA ARG A 58 1.96 1.20 -2.20
C ARG A 58 2.94 0.04 -2.22
N ASP A 59 3.92 0.06 -1.31
CA ASP A 59 4.82 -1.07 -1.07
C ASP A 59 4.10 -2.16 -0.26
N SER A 60 4.01 -3.37 -0.81
CA SER A 60 3.34 -4.54 -0.21
C SER A 60 3.98 -4.98 1.12
N LYS A 61 5.25 -4.66 1.35
CA LYS A 61 6.00 -5.15 2.51
C LYS A 61 5.79 -4.28 3.75
N ILE A 62 5.24 -3.07 3.58
CA ILE A 62 4.98 -2.13 4.66
C ILE A 62 3.52 -2.27 5.05
N GLY A 63 3.23 -2.79 6.25
CA GLY A 63 1.85 -3.02 6.72
C GLY A 63 0.97 -1.77 6.70
N SER A 64 1.55 -0.60 7.00
CA SER A 64 0.93 0.72 6.87
C SER A 64 1.67 1.56 5.84
N SER A 65 1.80 1.03 4.63
CA SER A 65 2.54 1.67 3.53
C SER A 65 1.93 3.03 3.16
N PRO A 66 2.75 4.09 3.03
CA PRO A 66 2.29 5.32 2.40
C PRO A 66 1.73 5.05 1.00
N VAL A 67 0.60 5.68 0.69
CA VAL A 67 0.00 5.58 -0.64
C VAL A 67 0.47 6.75 -1.50
N LEU A 68 1.21 6.44 -2.56
CA LEU A 68 1.47 7.39 -3.64
C LEU A 68 0.25 7.44 -4.55
N VAL A 69 -0.16 8.65 -4.94
CA VAL A 69 -1.34 8.86 -5.77
C VAL A 69 -0.91 9.57 -7.04
N PHE A 70 -1.26 9.00 -8.18
CA PHE A 70 -1.02 9.55 -9.51
C PHE A 70 -2.36 9.78 -10.21
N ASP A 71 -2.43 10.75 -11.12
CA ASP A 71 -3.44 10.69 -12.16
C ASP A 71 -3.11 9.60 -13.21
N ARG A 72 -4.06 9.26 -14.08
CA ARG A 72 -3.87 8.22 -15.10
C ARG A 72 -2.76 8.53 -16.11
N GLY A 73 -2.57 9.80 -16.48
CA GLY A 73 -1.56 10.21 -17.45
C GLY A 73 -0.15 10.19 -16.85
N GLU A 74 -0.02 10.65 -15.60
CA GLU A 74 1.20 10.54 -14.81
C GLU A 74 1.61 9.08 -14.61
N TRP A 75 0.67 8.22 -14.23
CA TRP A 75 0.94 6.79 -14.07
C TRP A 75 1.42 6.14 -15.37
N ALA A 76 0.75 6.43 -16.50
CA ALA A 76 1.17 5.89 -17.80
C ALA A 76 2.58 6.36 -18.18
N SER A 77 2.89 7.65 -17.96
CA SER A 77 4.22 8.22 -18.23
C SER A 77 5.30 7.60 -17.35
N PHE A 78 5.00 7.41 -16.05
CA PHE A 78 5.89 6.74 -15.11
C PHE A 78 6.19 5.29 -15.53
N VAL A 79 5.17 4.50 -15.87
CA VAL A 79 5.36 3.11 -16.32
C VAL A 79 6.22 3.06 -17.58
N GLU A 80 6.01 3.95 -18.54
CA GLU A 80 6.83 4.00 -19.74
C GLU A 80 8.28 4.40 -19.46
N ALA A 81 8.52 5.32 -18.51
CA ALA A 81 9.87 5.67 -18.06
C ALA A 81 10.59 4.50 -17.37
N VAL A 82 9.89 3.75 -16.50
CA VAL A 82 10.40 2.53 -15.88
C VAL A 82 10.77 1.49 -16.94
N ARG A 83 9.92 1.29 -17.95
CA ARG A 83 10.19 0.33 -19.04
C ARG A 83 11.41 0.71 -19.89
N ARG A 84 11.73 2.01 -19.96
CA ARG A 84 12.94 2.52 -20.62
C ARG A 84 14.20 2.42 -19.75
N GLY A 85 14.09 1.99 -18.49
CA GLY A 85 15.21 1.90 -17.56
C GLY A 85 15.69 3.26 -17.07
N GLU A 86 14.85 4.30 -17.11
CA GLU A 86 15.25 5.67 -16.69
C GLU A 86 15.64 5.78 -15.22
N PHE A 87 15.34 4.75 -14.41
CA PHE A 87 15.56 4.74 -12.96
C PHE A 87 16.53 3.62 -12.49
N ASP A 88 17.23 2.94 -13.41
CA ASP A 88 18.07 1.76 -13.09
C ASP A 88 19.48 2.10 -12.54
N GLY A 89 19.63 3.26 -11.88
CA GLY A 89 20.92 3.79 -11.40
C GLY A 89 21.58 2.98 -10.29
#